data_AF-A0A7S3EDL4-F1
#
_entry.id   AF-A0A7S3EDL4-F1
#
_cell.length_a   1.000
_cell.length_b   1.000
_cell.length_c   1.000
_cell.angle_alpha   90.00
_cell.angle_beta   90.00
_cell.angle_gamma   90.00
#
_symmetry.space_group_name_H-M   'P 1'
#
loop_
_entity.id
_entity.type
_entity.pdbx_description
1 polymer ?
#
loop_
_entity_poly.entity_id
_entity_poly.type
_entity_poly.pdbx_seq_one_letter_code
_entity_poly.pdbx_strand_id
1 'polypeptide(L)'
;MAFLPGSLPPSNFQWRRKQHRSARMKSEDGVVQGVPIEEIEKHPNVKFHRQGILNDEVQKYGEDTKVVKGGSHPEEWSTDPLQRTVVNPPVYHNSTVLFKTTAAYKYAASDWPFTGMWYGRHGNPTSWALEEAFAVIEGGYAACATGSGVAANNAAILAFVESGDHLIVTDGCYDPTREFCDGFLKRFKVETTYVSPLITPDELAKEIRPNTKIVFVESPSSLSFEIMDIPALAKVAHDAGAVVLCDNTWGPLVFKSHEMGCDVTINAATKYIGGHSDIMLGLISAKDETLYRKVKNSVRELGCPPGPDDCYLALRGLRTLGVRMRQHDVTTLQIAEWLEGRPEVSVMGISPRVLWSFAIADERA
;
A
#
# COMPACT_ATOMS: atom_id res chain seq x y z
N MET A 1 29.67 -8.59 -42.15
CA MET A 1 28.55 -8.19 -43.02
C MET A 1 28.53 -6.68 -43.11
N ALA A 2 28.90 -6.13 -44.26
CA ALA A 2 28.87 -4.70 -44.54
C ALA A 2 27.45 -4.29 -44.95
N PHE A 3 26.92 -3.21 -44.36
CA PHE A 3 25.65 -2.61 -44.80
C PHE A 3 25.95 -1.63 -45.95
N LEU A 4 25.38 -1.90 -47.12
CA LEU A 4 25.37 -0.98 -48.27
C LEU A 4 24.39 0.17 -48.00
N PRO A 5 24.70 1.42 -48.38
CA PRO A 5 23.77 2.55 -48.28
C PRO A 5 22.84 2.55 -49.50
N GLY A 6 21.71 1.86 -49.39
CA GLY A 6 20.59 1.98 -50.32
C GLY A 6 19.69 3.14 -49.91
N SER A 7 19.50 4.11 -50.80
CA SER A 7 18.59 5.25 -50.66
C SER A 7 17.15 4.77 -50.37
N LEU A 8 16.66 5.03 -49.16
CA LEU A 8 15.24 4.94 -48.84
C LEU A 8 14.49 6.02 -49.64
N PRO A 9 13.34 5.71 -50.28
CA PRO A 9 12.50 6.73 -50.89
C PRO A 9 12.01 7.71 -49.81
N PRO A 10 11.72 8.99 -50.14
CA PRO A 10 11.25 9.95 -49.16
C PRO A 10 9.94 9.44 -48.57
N SER A 11 10.02 8.85 -47.39
CA SER A 11 8.85 8.39 -46.68
C SER A 11 8.05 9.62 -46.31
N ASN A 12 6.87 9.78 -46.91
CA ASN A 12 5.77 10.59 -46.39
C ASN A 12 5.23 10.00 -45.06
N PHE A 13 6.12 9.54 -44.18
CA PHE A 13 5.84 9.22 -42.81
C PHE A 13 5.81 10.53 -42.02
N GLN A 14 4.77 11.31 -42.24
CA GLN A 14 4.35 12.27 -41.23
C GLN A 14 4.06 11.45 -39.98
N TRP A 15 4.89 11.59 -38.95
CA TRP A 15 4.56 11.18 -37.58
C TRP A 15 3.23 11.82 -37.23
N ARG A 16 2.12 11.11 -37.50
CA ARG A 16 0.80 11.56 -37.10
C ARG A 16 0.81 11.52 -35.58
N ARG A 17 0.96 12.70 -34.97
CA ARG A 17 0.74 13.03 -33.54
C ARG A 17 -0.63 12.56 -32.97
N LYS A 18 -1.39 11.74 -33.69
CA LYS A 18 -2.69 11.19 -33.29
C LYS A 18 -2.61 9.89 -32.47
N GLN A 19 -1.44 9.28 -32.28
CA GLN A 19 -1.32 8.00 -31.53
C GLN A 19 -1.03 8.11 -30.03
N HIS A 20 -0.87 9.32 -29.46
CA HIS A 20 -0.60 9.48 -28.01
C HIS A 20 -1.52 10.50 -27.34
N ARG A 21 -2.79 10.58 -27.74
CA ARG A 21 -3.83 10.91 -26.77
C ARG A 21 -4.28 9.59 -26.19
N SER A 22 -3.80 9.24 -25.00
CA SER A 22 -4.57 8.37 -24.11
C SER A 22 -5.97 8.96 -24.12
N ALA A 23 -6.91 8.28 -24.76
CA ALA A 23 -8.27 8.73 -24.79
C ALA A 23 -8.73 8.73 -23.33
N ARG A 24 -8.77 9.92 -22.69
CA ARG A 24 -9.76 10.18 -21.65
C ARG A 24 -11.10 10.10 -22.37
N MET A 25 -11.55 8.87 -22.63
CA MET A 25 -12.90 8.59 -23.08
C MET A 25 -13.75 8.74 -21.83
N LYS A 26 -14.34 9.92 -21.66
CA LYS A 26 -15.43 10.06 -20.70
C LYS A 26 -16.51 9.08 -21.12
N SER A 27 -16.98 8.27 -20.18
CA SER A 27 -18.23 7.54 -20.26
C SER A 27 -19.37 8.56 -20.23
N GLU A 28 -19.61 9.24 -21.34
CA GLU A 28 -20.90 9.90 -21.52
C GLU A 28 -21.91 8.79 -21.85
N ASP A 29 -22.93 8.68 -20.99
CA ASP A 29 -24.15 7.88 -21.17
C ASP A 29 -24.05 6.35 -21.00
N GLY A 30 -23.13 5.84 -20.17
CA GLY A 30 -23.15 4.42 -19.76
C GLY A 30 -22.90 3.42 -20.90
N VAL A 31 -22.34 3.89 -22.02
CA VAL A 31 -22.10 3.10 -23.24
C VAL A 31 -20.62 3.19 -23.63
N VAL A 32 -19.98 2.03 -23.82
CA VAL A 32 -18.59 1.94 -24.30
C VAL A 32 -18.59 1.44 -25.74
N GLN A 33 -18.41 2.35 -26.69
CA GLN A 33 -18.41 2.07 -28.14
C GLN A 33 -19.64 1.30 -28.65
N GLY A 34 -20.83 1.73 -28.24
CA GLY A 34 -22.10 1.17 -28.72
C GLY A 34 -22.57 -0.08 -27.98
N VAL A 35 -21.84 -0.55 -26.97
CA VAL A 35 -22.29 -1.61 -26.06
C VAL A 35 -22.62 -0.97 -24.70
N PRO A 36 -23.84 -1.14 -24.17
CA PRO A 36 -24.18 -0.71 -22.82
C PRO A 36 -23.26 -1.37 -21.78
N ILE A 37 -22.76 -0.61 -20.82
CA ILE A 37 -21.94 -1.14 -19.71
C ILE A 37 -22.69 -2.27 -18.99
N GLU A 38 -24.01 -2.15 -18.86
CA GLU A 38 -24.88 -3.17 -18.27
C GLU A 38 -24.84 -4.53 -19.01
N GLU A 39 -24.63 -4.55 -20.33
CA GLU A 39 -24.51 -5.79 -21.10
C GLU A 39 -23.14 -6.46 -20.90
N ILE A 40 -22.11 -5.65 -20.69
CA ILE A 40 -20.77 -6.11 -20.32
C ILE A 40 -20.80 -6.65 -18.87
N GLU A 41 -21.55 -5.98 -17.99
CA GLU A 41 -21.76 -6.37 -16.58
C GLU A 41 -22.51 -7.69 -16.41
N LYS A 42 -23.48 -7.97 -17.29
CA LYS A 42 -24.29 -9.20 -17.27
C LYS A 42 -23.59 -10.40 -17.92
N HIS A 43 -22.42 -10.21 -18.53
CA HIS A 43 -21.74 -11.30 -19.23
C HIS A 43 -21.18 -12.33 -18.23
N PRO A 44 -21.55 -13.63 -18.31
CA PRO A 44 -21.26 -14.63 -17.28
C PRO A 44 -19.76 -14.91 -17.07
N ASN A 45 -18.92 -14.50 -18.03
CA ASN A 45 -17.45 -14.61 -17.95
C ASN A 45 -16.75 -13.27 -17.59
N VAL A 46 -17.50 -12.19 -17.40
CA VAL A 46 -16.98 -10.93 -16.85
C VAL A 46 -17.21 -10.97 -15.34
N LYS A 47 -16.35 -11.73 -14.64
CA LYS A 47 -16.17 -11.49 -13.21
C LYS A 47 -15.34 -10.22 -13.11
N PHE A 48 -15.98 -9.12 -12.73
CA PHE A 48 -15.27 -7.90 -12.36
C PHE A 48 -14.30 -8.28 -11.27
N HIS A 49 -13.02 -7.97 -11.46
CA HIS A 49 -12.12 -7.94 -10.32
C HIS A 49 -12.58 -6.74 -9.49
N ARG A 50 -13.39 -7.01 -8.47
CA ARG A 50 -13.87 -5.96 -7.56
C ARG A 50 -12.64 -5.41 -6.85
N GLN A 51 -12.56 -4.10 -6.79
CA GLN A 51 -11.53 -3.46 -6.00
C GLN A 51 -11.94 -3.48 -4.54
N GLY A 52 -10.96 -3.66 -3.66
CA GLY A 52 -11.19 -3.77 -2.23
C GLY A 52 -11.36 -5.21 -1.77
N ILE A 53 -11.95 -5.36 -0.59
CA ILE A 53 -12.08 -6.65 0.08
C ILE A 53 -13.20 -7.44 -0.60
N LEU A 54 -12.87 -8.62 -1.11
CA LEU A 54 -13.80 -9.46 -1.88
C LEU A 54 -14.67 -10.31 -0.95
N ASN A 55 -14.15 -10.62 0.24
CA ASN A 55 -14.86 -11.38 1.27
C ASN A 55 -14.98 -10.58 2.57
N ASP A 56 -16.07 -9.79 2.67
CA ASP A 56 -16.36 -8.95 3.84
C ASP A 56 -16.52 -9.75 5.15
N GLU A 57 -16.88 -11.03 5.08
CA GLU A 57 -16.96 -11.88 6.29
C GLU A 57 -15.59 -12.05 6.96
N VAL A 58 -14.50 -12.00 6.19
CA VAL A 58 -13.14 -12.15 6.75
C VAL A 58 -12.81 -11.01 7.71
N GLN A 59 -13.35 -9.81 7.47
CA GLN A 59 -13.12 -8.65 8.34
C GLN A 59 -13.67 -8.86 9.76
N LYS A 60 -14.68 -9.72 9.93
CA LYS A 60 -15.33 -10.00 11.22
C LYS A 60 -14.56 -10.99 12.09
N TYR A 61 -13.61 -11.73 11.52
CA TYR A 61 -12.86 -12.73 12.28
C TYR A 61 -11.77 -12.11 13.16
N GLY A 62 -11.28 -12.88 14.13
CA GLY A 62 -10.09 -12.52 14.90
C GLY A 62 -8.84 -12.43 14.02
N GLU A 63 -7.83 -11.71 14.51
CA GLU A 63 -6.62 -11.36 13.75
C GLU A 63 -5.91 -12.56 13.15
N ASP A 64 -5.65 -13.61 13.93
CA ASP A 64 -4.99 -14.83 13.42
C ASP A 64 -5.75 -15.47 12.25
N THR A 65 -7.09 -15.41 12.26
CA THR A 65 -7.91 -15.93 11.16
C THR A 65 -7.84 -15.01 9.94
N LYS A 66 -7.87 -13.68 10.13
CA LYS A 66 -7.66 -12.70 9.06
C LYS A 66 -6.33 -12.93 8.36
N VAL A 67 -5.25 -13.16 9.11
CA VAL A 67 -3.92 -13.37 8.50
C VAL A 67 -3.83 -14.67 7.71
N VAL A 68 -4.62 -15.69 8.07
CA VAL A 68 -4.69 -16.95 7.32
C VAL A 68 -5.60 -16.87 6.09
N LYS A 69 -6.75 -16.18 6.22
CA LYS A 69 -7.82 -16.18 5.22
C LYS A 69 -7.85 -14.98 4.29
N GLY A 70 -7.21 -13.87 4.67
CA GLY A 70 -7.11 -12.67 3.83
C GLY A 70 -6.52 -13.00 2.46
N GLY A 71 -7.21 -12.55 1.41
CA GLY A 71 -6.83 -12.78 0.01
C GLY A 71 -6.96 -14.22 -0.48
N SER A 72 -7.58 -15.12 0.29
CA SER A 72 -7.73 -16.53 -0.07
C SER A 72 -9.04 -16.81 -0.80
N HIS A 73 -8.97 -16.99 -2.13
CA HIS A 73 -10.11 -17.30 -3.01
C HIS A 73 -9.86 -18.58 -3.81
N PRO A 74 -9.84 -19.75 -3.16
CA PRO A 74 -9.48 -21.00 -3.83
C PRO A 74 -10.39 -21.35 -5.01
N GLU A 75 -11.66 -20.99 -4.96
CA GLU A 75 -12.61 -21.13 -6.07
C GLU A 75 -12.26 -20.30 -7.32
N GLU A 76 -11.40 -19.27 -7.20
CA GLU A 76 -10.94 -18.45 -8.33
C GLU A 76 -9.62 -18.94 -8.94
N TRP A 77 -8.87 -19.77 -8.21
CA TRP A 77 -7.52 -20.19 -8.63
C TRP A 77 -7.49 -21.38 -9.58
N SER A 78 -8.60 -22.10 -9.70
CA SER A 78 -8.68 -23.33 -10.47
C SER A 78 -9.86 -23.31 -11.43
N THR A 79 -9.61 -23.74 -12.67
CA THR A 79 -10.63 -24.00 -13.68
C THR A 79 -10.95 -25.49 -13.81
N ASP A 80 -10.54 -26.30 -12.82
CA ASP A 80 -10.80 -27.74 -12.79
C ASP A 80 -12.31 -28.02 -12.82
N PRO A 81 -12.81 -28.79 -13.80
CA PRO A 81 -14.23 -29.15 -13.89
C PRO A 81 -14.79 -29.88 -12.66
N LEU A 82 -13.94 -30.52 -11.86
CA LEU A 82 -14.29 -31.20 -10.62
C LEU A 82 -14.18 -30.28 -9.39
N GLN A 83 -13.98 -28.98 -9.59
CA GLN A 83 -13.86 -27.96 -8.52
C GLN A 83 -12.74 -28.23 -7.51
N ARG A 84 -11.71 -28.98 -7.93
CA ARG A 84 -10.49 -29.16 -7.11
C ARG A 84 -9.67 -27.88 -7.17
N THR A 85 -9.11 -27.50 -6.03
CA THR A 85 -8.37 -26.26 -5.86
C THR A 85 -7.16 -26.42 -4.95
N VAL A 86 -6.32 -25.39 -4.90
CA VAL A 86 -5.10 -25.30 -4.11
C VAL A 86 -5.30 -24.35 -2.93
N VAL A 87 -4.45 -24.46 -1.90
CA VAL A 87 -4.55 -23.63 -0.68
C VAL A 87 -3.87 -22.27 -0.83
N ASN A 88 -2.78 -22.20 -1.61
CA ASN A 88 -2.08 -20.95 -1.88
C ASN A 88 -2.40 -20.48 -3.30
N PRO A 89 -2.53 -19.16 -3.54
CA PRO A 89 -2.75 -18.65 -4.89
C PRO A 89 -1.59 -19.06 -5.81
N PRO A 90 -1.88 -19.40 -7.08
CA PRO A 90 -0.86 -19.56 -8.10
C PRO A 90 -0.02 -18.28 -8.27
N VAL A 91 1.23 -18.43 -8.71
CA VAL A 91 2.10 -17.30 -9.06
C VAL A 91 1.85 -16.91 -10.52
N TYR A 92 1.32 -15.72 -10.74
CA TYR A 92 1.05 -15.18 -12.08
C TYR A 92 2.26 -14.40 -12.59
N HIS A 93 3.14 -15.06 -13.34
CA HIS A 93 4.21 -14.39 -14.10
C HIS A 93 3.64 -13.77 -15.38
N ASN A 94 3.27 -12.50 -15.32
CA ASN A 94 2.70 -11.82 -16.48
C ASN A 94 3.20 -10.39 -16.66
N SER A 95 3.24 -9.97 -17.92
CA SER A 95 3.30 -8.57 -18.31
C SER A 95 2.11 -8.28 -19.22
N THR A 96 2.14 -8.77 -20.46
CA THR A 96 1.06 -8.63 -21.43
C THR A 96 -0.15 -9.49 -21.08
N VAL A 97 -1.35 -8.89 -21.17
CA VAL A 97 -2.63 -9.59 -20.99
C VAL A 97 -3.33 -9.72 -22.33
N LEU A 98 -3.92 -10.89 -22.57
CA LEU A 98 -4.68 -11.17 -23.78
C LEU A 98 -6.18 -10.96 -23.52
N PHE A 99 -6.85 -10.28 -24.45
CA PHE A 99 -8.30 -10.08 -24.42
C PHE A 99 -8.95 -10.91 -25.52
N LYS A 100 -9.95 -11.71 -25.17
CA LYS A 100 -10.68 -12.54 -26.15
C LYS A 100 -11.48 -11.72 -27.17
N THR A 101 -11.92 -10.52 -26.79
CA THR A 101 -12.70 -9.63 -27.63
C THR A 101 -12.24 -8.19 -27.47
N THR A 102 -12.46 -7.40 -28.52
CA THR A 102 -12.25 -5.95 -28.48
C THR A 102 -13.14 -5.26 -27.44
N ALA A 103 -14.33 -5.81 -27.15
CA ALA A 103 -15.21 -5.30 -26.11
C ALA A 103 -14.58 -5.45 -24.71
N ALA A 104 -14.02 -6.63 -24.41
CA ALA A 104 -13.31 -6.86 -23.14
C ALA A 104 -12.10 -5.93 -22.98
N TYR A 105 -11.34 -5.71 -24.05
CA TYR A 105 -10.28 -4.69 -24.07
C TYR A 105 -10.84 -3.31 -23.75
N LYS A 106 -11.88 -2.82 -24.43
CA LYS A 106 -12.38 -1.46 -24.15
C LYS A 106 -12.95 -1.29 -22.75
N TYR A 107 -13.61 -2.32 -22.23
CA TYR A 107 -14.10 -2.34 -20.86
C TYR A 107 -12.95 -2.17 -19.86
N ALA A 108 -11.89 -2.97 -19.99
CA ALA A 108 -10.74 -2.86 -19.11
C ALA A 108 -9.97 -1.52 -19.26
N ALA A 109 -10.21 -0.77 -20.35
CA ALA A 109 -9.66 0.57 -20.55
C ALA A 109 -10.51 1.69 -19.93
N SER A 110 -11.78 1.41 -19.61
CA SER A 110 -12.80 2.44 -19.35
C SER A 110 -12.56 3.22 -18.04
N ASP A 111 -12.19 2.52 -16.98
CA ASP A 111 -11.80 3.11 -15.70
C ASP A 111 -10.46 2.52 -15.24
N TRP A 112 -9.42 2.74 -16.04
CA TRP A 112 -8.10 2.16 -15.84
C TRP A 112 -7.31 2.88 -14.71
N PRO A 113 -6.68 2.18 -13.72
CA PRO A 113 -6.44 0.74 -13.59
C PRO A 113 -7.45 -0.02 -12.71
N PHE A 114 -8.70 0.43 -12.65
CA PHE A 114 -9.68 0.01 -11.67
C PHE A 114 -10.67 -1.08 -12.12
N THR A 115 -10.52 -1.59 -13.36
CA THR A 115 -11.42 -2.56 -14.01
C THR A 115 -10.83 -3.97 -14.13
N GLY A 116 -9.75 -4.26 -13.40
CA GLY A 116 -9.10 -5.57 -13.37
C GLY A 116 -7.83 -5.67 -14.21
N MET A 117 -7.54 -6.88 -14.73
CA MET A 117 -6.21 -7.20 -15.25
C MET A 117 -6.08 -6.68 -16.69
N TRP A 118 -4.99 -5.97 -16.95
CA TRP A 118 -4.71 -5.36 -18.26
C TRP A 118 -3.24 -5.41 -18.63
N TYR A 119 -2.38 -5.14 -17.66
CA TYR A 119 -0.94 -5.23 -17.80
C TYR A 119 -0.34 -5.51 -16.42
N GLY A 120 0.58 -6.47 -16.34
CA GLY A 120 1.08 -7.04 -15.08
C GLY A 120 1.68 -6.02 -14.12
N ARG A 121 2.16 -4.87 -14.62
CA ARG A 121 2.62 -3.74 -13.78
C ARG A 121 1.56 -3.23 -12.80
N HIS A 122 0.28 -3.41 -13.08
CA HIS A 122 -0.81 -2.83 -12.29
C HIS A 122 -1.46 -3.82 -11.32
N GLY A 123 -0.94 -5.04 -11.33
CA GLY A 123 -1.38 -6.14 -10.51
C GLY A 123 -1.89 -7.31 -11.33
N ASN A 124 -1.95 -8.44 -10.64
CA ASN A 124 -2.42 -9.73 -11.12
C ASN A 124 -3.03 -10.49 -9.91
N PRO A 125 -3.66 -11.64 -10.12
CA PRO A 125 -4.29 -12.38 -9.02
C PRO A 125 -3.37 -12.67 -7.83
N THR A 126 -2.06 -12.85 -8.04
CA THR A 126 -1.10 -13.06 -6.94
C THR A 126 -0.90 -11.79 -6.11
N SER A 127 -0.68 -10.64 -6.76
CA SER A 127 -0.51 -9.37 -6.03
C SER A 127 -1.81 -8.90 -5.40
N TRP A 128 -2.95 -9.11 -6.06
CA TRP A 128 -4.26 -8.73 -5.53
C TRP A 128 -4.65 -9.51 -4.28
N ALA A 129 -4.34 -10.80 -4.24
CA ALA A 129 -4.49 -11.60 -3.02
C ALA A 129 -3.68 -11.00 -1.85
N LEU A 130 -2.45 -10.54 -2.09
CA LEU A 130 -1.66 -9.86 -1.06
C LEU A 130 -2.25 -8.50 -0.66
N GLU A 131 -2.63 -7.69 -1.65
CA GLU A 131 -3.25 -6.38 -1.44
C GLU A 131 -4.53 -6.51 -0.59
N GLU A 132 -5.40 -7.47 -0.92
CA GLU A 132 -6.60 -7.74 -0.13
C GLU A 132 -6.27 -8.24 1.28
N ALA A 133 -5.32 -9.17 1.42
CA ALA A 133 -4.93 -9.68 2.73
C ALA A 133 -4.44 -8.55 3.65
N PHE A 134 -3.68 -7.59 3.11
CA PHE A 134 -3.21 -6.44 3.85
C PHE A 134 -4.34 -5.47 4.19
N ALA A 135 -5.23 -5.16 3.24
CA ALA A 135 -6.39 -4.31 3.49
C ALA A 135 -7.28 -4.86 4.62
N VAL A 136 -7.52 -6.18 4.64
CA VAL A 136 -8.26 -6.87 5.70
C VAL A 136 -7.58 -6.74 7.06
N ILE A 137 -6.25 -6.88 7.11
CA ILE A 137 -5.48 -6.79 8.36
C ILE A 137 -5.48 -5.36 8.91
N GLU A 138 -5.32 -4.36 8.05
CA GLU A 138 -5.29 -2.95 8.45
C GLU A 138 -6.70 -2.36 8.69
N GLY A 139 -7.76 -3.04 8.24
CA GLY A 139 -9.13 -2.51 8.26
C GLY A 139 -9.36 -1.37 7.25
N GLY A 140 -8.62 -1.39 6.14
CA GLY A 140 -8.76 -0.42 5.06
C GLY A 140 -9.74 -0.86 3.97
N TYR A 141 -10.05 0.06 3.06
CA TYR A 141 -10.90 -0.22 1.88
C TYR A 141 -10.21 -1.16 0.89
N ALA A 142 -8.96 -0.84 0.54
CA ALA A 142 -8.15 -1.57 -0.42
C ALA A 142 -6.67 -1.22 -0.24
N ALA A 143 -5.78 -2.07 -0.77
CA ALA A 143 -4.34 -1.82 -0.71
C ALA A 143 -3.65 -1.88 -2.08
N CYS A 144 -2.42 -1.38 -2.13
CA CYS A 144 -1.51 -1.44 -3.27
C CYS A 144 -0.18 -2.05 -2.85
N ALA A 145 0.42 -2.87 -3.70
CA ALA A 145 1.79 -3.36 -3.51
C ALA A 145 2.82 -2.58 -4.35
N THR A 146 4.01 -2.39 -3.81
CA THR A 146 5.16 -1.73 -4.44
C THR A 146 6.43 -2.56 -4.27
N GLY A 147 7.46 -2.28 -5.07
CA GLY A 147 8.72 -3.03 -5.05
C GLY A 147 9.59 -2.83 -3.80
N SER A 148 9.22 -1.94 -2.87
CA SER A 148 9.92 -1.74 -1.59
C SER A 148 9.12 -0.85 -0.63
N GLY A 149 9.43 -0.91 0.67
CA GLY A 149 8.86 0.03 1.65
C GLY A 149 9.10 1.50 1.31
N VAL A 150 10.30 1.85 0.84
CA VAL A 150 10.61 3.23 0.39
C VAL A 150 9.75 3.63 -0.81
N ALA A 151 9.55 2.73 -1.78
CA ALA A 151 8.65 2.99 -2.89
C ALA A 151 7.20 3.19 -2.42
N ALA A 152 6.78 2.50 -1.36
CA ALA A 152 5.47 2.70 -0.73
C ALA A 152 5.36 4.09 -0.07
N ASN A 153 6.34 4.51 0.73
CA ASN A 153 6.38 5.85 1.34
C ASN A 153 6.33 6.94 0.27
N ASN A 154 7.18 6.82 -0.76
CA ASN A 154 7.24 7.80 -1.84
C ASN A 154 5.92 7.88 -2.61
N ALA A 155 5.30 6.73 -2.93
CA ALA A 155 4.01 6.70 -3.63
C ALA A 155 2.89 7.30 -2.80
N ALA A 156 2.84 6.99 -1.50
CA ALA A 156 1.84 7.52 -0.60
C ALA A 156 1.96 9.04 -0.47
N ILE A 157 3.18 9.58 -0.29
CA ILE A 157 3.41 11.03 -0.22
C ILE A 157 3.03 11.70 -1.54
N LEU A 158 3.54 11.21 -2.67
CA LEU A 158 3.28 11.80 -4.00
C LEU A 158 1.80 11.75 -4.42
N ALA A 159 0.97 10.93 -3.78
CA ALA A 159 -0.45 10.90 -4.05
C ALA A 159 -1.21 12.17 -3.59
N PHE A 160 -0.60 12.99 -2.72
CA PHE A 160 -1.28 14.13 -2.08
C PHE A 160 -0.53 15.47 -2.18
N VAL A 161 0.66 15.50 -2.76
CA VAL A 161 1.44 16.74 -2.90
C VAL A 161 1.73 17.10 -4.35
N GLU A 162 1.73 18.39 -4.62
CA GLU A 162 2.23 19.01 -5.84
C GLU A 162 3.13 20.21 -5.54
N SER A 163 3.77 20.76 -6.57
CA SER A 163 4.69 21.90 -6.41
C SER A 163 4.01 23.06 -5.67
N GLY A 164 4.62 23.51 -4.58
CA GLY A 164 4.10 24.57 -3.71
C GLY A 164 3.36 24.07 -2.47
N ASP A 165 3.16 22.76 -2.32
CA ASP A 165 2.59 22.17 -1.11
C ASP A 165 3.61 22.02 0.02
N HIS A 166 3.07 21.80 1.22
CA HIS A 166 3.82 21.56 2.44
C HIS A 166 3.42 20.23 3.08
N LEU A 167 4.38 19.52 3.66
CA LEU A 167 4.13 18.38 4.54
C LEU A 167 4.89 18.51 5.86
N ILE A 168 4.28 18.00 6.93
CA ILE A 168 4.90 17.86 8.25
C ILE A 168 5.31 16.41 8.41
N VAL A 169 6.54 16.15 8.82
CA VAL A 169 7.10 14.81 9.01
C VAL A 169 7.69 14.71 10.40
N THR A 170 7.37 13.63 11.13
CA THR A 170 8.00 13.39 12.43
C THR A 170 9.50 13.09 12.27
N ASP A 171 10.33 13.71 13.11
CA ASP A 171 11.79 13.72 12.96
C ASP A 171 12.40 12.32 13.04
N GLY A 172 11.75 11.43 13.82
CA GLY A 172 12.06 10.00 13.97
C GLY A 172 11.52 9.09 12.85
N CYS A 173 11.16 9.65 11.69
CA CYS A 173 10.85 8.85 10.51
C CYS A 173 12.09 8.10 9.99
N TYR A 174 11.86 7.01 9.26
CA TYR A 174 12.91 6.25 8.60
C TYR A 174 13.76 7.13 7.65
N ASP A 175 15.08 7.05 7.75
CA ASP A 175 16.03 7.94 7.05
C ASP A 175 15.75 8.14 5.54
N PRO A 176 15.48 7.09 4.73
CA PRO A 176 15.09 7.25 3.33
C PRO A 176 13.84 8.10 3.08
N THR A 177 12.90 8.17 4.03
CA THR A 177 11.74 9.08 3.94
C THR A 177 12.21 10.53 4.02
N ARG A 178 13.11 10.84 4.97
CA ARG A 178 13.75 12.16 5.06
C ARG A 178 14.56 12.49 3.82
N GLU A 179 15.38 11.55 3.32
CA GLU A 179 16.17 11.75 2.10
C GLU A 179 15.28 12.05 0.88
N PHE A 180 14.13 11.39 0.79
CA PHE A 180 13.15 11.67 -0.25
C PHE A 180 12.58 13.09 -0.13
N CYS A 181 12.22 13.52 1.08
CA CYS A 181 11.74 14.89 1.33
C CYS A 181 12.80 15.95 1.00
N ASP A 182 14.00 15.82 1.56
CA ASP A 182 15.08 16.80 1.44
C ASP A 182 15.73 16.81 0.06
N GLY A 183 15.65 15.70 -0.67
CA GLY A 183 16.24 15.53 -2.00
C GLY A 183 15.21 15.64 -3.13
N PHE A 184 14.31 14.67 -3.22
CA PHE A 184 13.37 14.58 -4.35
C PHE A 184 12.30 15.67 -4.26
N LEU A 185 11.55 15.75 -3.17
CA LEU A 185 10.42 16.69 -3.02
C LEU A 185 10.88 18.15 -3.07
N LYS A 186 12.02 18.46 -2.44
CA LYS A 186 12.63 19.80 -2.51
C LYS A 186 12.89 20.28 -3.94
N ARG A 187 13.34 19.39 -4.84
CA ARG A 187 13.54 19.72 -6.28
C ARG A 187 12.22 20.05 -6.99
N PHE A 188 11.11 19.49 -6.53
CA PHE A 188 9.77 19.74 -7.02
C PHE A 188 9.02 20.81 -6.22
N LYS A 189 9.74 21.59 -5.39
CA LYS A 189 9.21 22.71 -4.61
C LYS A 189 8.10 22.33 -3.63
N VAL A 190 8.16 21.11 -3.11
CA VAL A 190 7.35 20.69 -1.95
C VAL A 190 8.19 20.93 -0.71
N GLU A 191 7.65 21.66 0.27
CA GLU A 191 8.35 22.03 1.49
C GLU A 191 8.07 21.04 2.62
N THR A 192 9.08 20.74 3.44
CA THR A 192 8.94 19.83 4.58
C THR A 192 9.29 20.54 5.89
N THR A 193 8.44 20.41 6.90
CA THR A 193 8.76 20.76 8.29
C THR A 193 8.93 19.49 9.10
N TYR A 194 10.03 19.38 9.83
CA TYR A 194 10.27 18.26 10.73
C TYR A 194 9.89 18.63 12.16
N VAL A 195 9.18 17.72 12.83
CA VAL A 195 8.68 17.92 14.19
C VAL A 195 9.09 16.79 15.12
N SER A 196 9.26 17.07 16.40
CA SER A 196 9.55 16.05 17.41
C SER A 196 8.54 14.88 17.31
N PRO A 197 8.98 13.62 17.43
CA PRO A 197 8.06 12.49 17.61
C PRO A 197 7.13 12.63 18.83
N LEU A 198 7.55 13.41 19.83
CA LEU A 198 6.78 13.68 21.04
C LEU A 198 6.03 15.02 20.96
N ILE A 199 5.81 15.55 19.75
CA ILE A 199 5.09 16.80 19.54
C ILE A 199 3.67 16.71 20.12
N THR A 200 3.27 17.75 20.82
CA THR A 200 1.89 17.87 21.32
C THR A 200 0.94 18.36 20.22
N PRO A 201 -0.38 18.11 20.33
CA PRO A 201 -1.37 18.62 19.38
C PRO A 201 -1.31 20.15 19.20
N ASP A 202 -1.10 20.90 20.29
CA ASP A 202 -1.00 22.37 20.27
C ASP A 202 0.26 22.87 19.56
N GLU A 203 1.36 22.12 19.64
CA GLU A 203 2.58 22.43 18.89
C GLU A 203 2.41 22.08 17.42
N LEU A 204 1.82 20.92 17.09
CA LEU A 204 1.52 20.54 15.70
C LEU A 204 0.65 21.59 15.02
N ALA A 205 -0.38 22.09 15.72
CA ALA A 205 -1.28 23.12 15.21
C ALA A 205 -0.56 24.43 14.81
N LYS A 206 0.58 24.75 15.45
CA LYS A 206 1.40 25.94 15.11
C LYS A 206 2.27 25.73 13.87
N GLU A 207 2.61 24.48 13.56
CA GLU A 207 3.40 24.11 12.38
C GLU A 207 2.54 23.97 11.12
N ILE A 208 1.21 23.87 11.27
CA ILE A 208 0.27 23.86 10.16
C ILE A 208 0.30 25.18 9.40
N ARG A 209 0.47 25.07 8.08
CA ARG A 209 0.41 26.16 7.10
C ARG A 209 -0.81 26.01 6.19
N PRO A 210 -1.29 27.10 5.53
CA PRO A 210 -2.43 27.03 4.60
C PRO A 210 -2.28 26.04 3.43
N ASN A 211 -1.04 25.71 3.05
CA ASN A 211 -0.70 24.75 2.00
C ASN A 211 -0.27 23.37 2.54
N THR A 212 -0.50 23.07 3.82
CA THR A 212 -0.17 21.76 4.39
C THR A 212 -1.12 20.69 3.87
N LYS A 213 -0.58 19.63 3.27
CA LYS A 213 -1.36 18.52 2.71
C LYS A 213 -1.23 17.23 3.49
N ILE A 214 -0.08 17.02 4.13
CA ILE A 214 0.26 15.77 4.79
C ILE A 214 0.80 16.05 6.20
N VAL A 215 0.36 15.24 7.16
CA VAL A 215 1.09 14.94 8.39
C VAL A 215 1.54 13.48 8.30
N PHE A 216 2.86 13.26 8.20
CA PHE A 216 3.49 11.94 8.11
C PHE A 216 4.01 11.53 9.49
N VAL A 217 3.58 10.35 9.94
CA VAL A 217 3.88 9.80 11.27
C VAL A 217 4.47 8.39 11.17
N GLU A 218 5.31 8.03 12.13
CA GLU A 218 5.88 6.70 12.28
C GLU A 218 5.97 6.37 13.76
N SER A 219 5.07 5.51 14.24
CA SER A 219 4.93 5.19 15.66
C SER A 219 4.95 3.67 15.86
N PRO A 220 5.95 3.11 16.54
CA PRO A 220 7.13 3.78 17.10
C PRO A 220 8.06 4.39 16.04
N SER A 221 8.79 5.44 16.41
CA SER A 221 9.82 6.04 15.56
C SER A 221 10.97 5.07 15.26
N SER A 222 11.56 5.23 14.07
CA SER A 222 12.72 4.47 13.65
C SER A 222 13.89 4.65 14.63
N LEU A 223 14.52 3.52 15.00
CA LEU A 223 15.69 3.41 15.89
C LEU A 223 15.45 3.80 17.37
N SER A 224 14.81 4.93 17.63
CA SER A 224 14.63 5.50 18.98
C SER A 224 13.31 5.13 19.66
N PHE A 225 12.32 4.62 18.91
CA PHE A 225 11.08 4.01 19.42
C PHE A 225 10.11 4.93 20.19
N GLU A 226 10.14 6.24 19.98
CA GLU A 226 9.12 7.14 20.52
C GLU A 226 7.72 6.76 20.02
N ILE A 227 6.76 6.75 20.94
CA ILE A 227 5.34 6.45 20.66
C ILE A 227 4.57 7.76 20.59
N MET A 228 3.79 7.92 19.52
CA MET A 228 3.06 9.14 19.21
C MET A 228 1.58 9.00 19.62
N ASP A 229 0.97 10.11 20.04
CA ASP A 229 -0.49 10.20 20.23
C ASP A 229 -1.19 10.41 18.87
N ILE A 230 -1.22 9.34 18.07
CA ILE A 230 -1.77 9.37 16.71
C ILE A 230 -3.21 9.90 16.65
N PRO A 231 -4.15 9.47 17.52
CA PRO A 231 -5.50 10.02 17.50
C PRO A 231 -5.56 11.54 17.69
N ALA A 232 -4.76 12.08 18.61
CA ALA A 232 -4.74 13.52 18.86
C ALA A 232 -4.10 14.30 17.70
N LEU A 233 -3.00 13.80 17.14
CA LEU A 233 -2.33 14.41 15.99
C LEU A 233 -3.20 14.35 14.72
N ALA A 234 -3.90 13.22 14.51
CA ALA A 234 -4.79 13.05 13.37
C ALA A 234 -5.94 14.06 13.41
N LYS A 235 -6.51 14.31 14.60
CA LYS A 235 -7.53 15.34 14.77
C LYS A 235 -7.05 16.72 14.29
N VAL A 236 -5.84 17.14 14.70
CA VAL A 236 -5.26 18.43 14.30
C VAL A 236 -5.03 18.50 12.79
N ALA A 237 -4.53 17.42 12.18
CA ALA A 237 -4.33 17.35 10.74
C ALA A 237 -5.66 17.49 9.97
N HIS A 238 -6.70 16.76 10.40
CA HIS A 238 -8.02 16.77 9.77
C HIS A 238 -8.73 18.12 9.92
N ASP A 239 -8.64 18.77 11.09
CA ASP A 239 -9.17 20.12 11.32
C ASP A 239 -8.55 21.14 10.34
N ALA A 240 -7.31 20.90 9.88
CA ALA A 240 -6.60 21.71 8.89
C ALA A 240 -6.80 21.26 7.43
N GLY A 241 -7.54 20.16 7.19
CA GLY A 241 -7.74 19.58 5.86
C GLY A 241 -6.54 18.81 5.29
N ALA A 242 -5.57 18.46 6.12
CA ALA A 242 -4.43 17.60 5.76
C ALA A 242 -4.79 16.12 5.96
N VAL A 243 -4.18 15.22 5.18
CA VAL A 243 -4.27 13.77 5.39
C VAL A 243 -3.15 13.27 6.29
N VAL A 244 -3.42 12.21 7.02
CA VAL A 244 -2.44 11.53 7.88
C VAL A 244 -1.93 10.28 7.20
N LEU A 245 -0.62 10.25 6.91
CA LEU A 245 0.06 9.06 6.39
C LEU A 245 0.87 8.42 7.52
N CYS A 246 0.70 7.12 7.75
CA CYS A 246 1.41 6.40 8.79
C CYS A 246 2.30 5.31 8.21
N ASP A 247 3.61 5.38 8.45
CA ASP A 247 4.49 4.21 8.31
C ASP A 247 4.25 3.30 9.53
N ASN A 248 3.47 2.24 9.30
CA ASN A 248 3.10 1.23 10.28
C ASN A 248 3.94 -0.05 10.13
N THR A 249 5.21 0.08 9.71
CA THR A 249 6.11 -1.07 9.54
C THR A 249 6.32 -1.86 10.85
N TRP A 250 6.34 -1.17 11.99
CA TRP A 250 6.51 -1.76 13.31
C TRP A 250 5.25 -2.39 13.91
N GLY A 251 4.07 -1.92 13.49
CA GLY A 251 2.81 -2.26 14.13
C GLY A 251 1.85 -3.22 13.39
N PRO A 252 2.24 -4.03 12.38
CA PRO A 252 1.27 -4.89 11.72
C PRO A 252 0.63 -5.86 12.76
N LEU A 253 -0.70 -5.98 12.70
CA LEU A 253 -1.61 -6.65 13.67
C LEU A 253 -1.79 -5.97 15.04
N VAL A 254 -0.77 -5.28 15.56
CA VAL A 254 -0.78 -4.75 16.94
C VAL A 254 -1.18 -3.28 17.03
N PHE A 255 -1.07 -2.55 15.92
CA PHE A 255 -1.45 -1.14 15.82
C PHE A 255 -2.35 -0.95 14.61
N LYS A 256 -3.64 -0.68 14.88
CA LYS A 256 -4.67 -0.44 13.86
C LYS A 256 -4.69 1.03 13.47
N SER A 257 -3.72 1.44 12.66
CA SER A 257 -3.50 2.85 12.28
C SER A 257 -4.76 3.52 11.70
N HIS A 258 -5.57 2.83 10.89
CA HIS A 258 -6.83 3.39 10.39
C HIS A 258 -7.85 3.67 11.50
N GLU A 259 -7.96 2.78 12.50
CA GLU A 259 -8.82 3.00 13.68
C GLU A 259 -8.31 4.16 14.55
N MET A 260 -7.00 4.41 14.53
CA MET A 260 -6.36 5.52 15.22
C MET A 260 -6.46 6.86 14.47
N GLY A 261 -7.09 6.89 13.29
CA GLY A 261 -7.34 8.11 12.52
C GLY A 261 -6.43 8.32 11.32
N CYS A 262 -5.54 7.38 10.98
CA CYS A 262 -4.72 7.50 9.77
C CYS A 262 -5.53 7.26 8.49
N ASP A 263 -5.33 8.11 7.49
CA ASP A 263 -6.01 8.02 6.20
C ASP A 263 -5.36 6.98 5.28
N VAL A 264 -4.03 6.88 5.36
CA VAL A 264 -3.23 5.93 4.61
C VAL A 264 -2.21 5.27 5.53
N THR A 265 -2.12 3.95 5.44
CA THR A 265 -1.18 3.12 6.19
C THR A 265 -0.18 2.52 5.23
N ILE A 266 1.11 2.61 5.58
CA ILE A 266 2.21 2.14 4.76
C ILE A 266 2.98 1.08 5.56
N ASN A 267 3.46 0.04 4.89
CA ASN A 267 4.25 -0.99 5.53
C ASN A 267 5.39 -1.43 4.62
N ALA A 268 6.61 -1.43 5.14
CA ALA A 268 7.73 -2.13 4.53
C ALA A 268 7.57 -3.63 4.78
N ALA A 269 6.80 -4.30 3.93
CA ALA A 269 6.53 -5.73 4.03
C ALA A 269 7.79 -6.60 3.93
N THR A 270 8.93 -6.05 3.51
CA THR A 270 10.28 -6.59 3.73
C THR A 270 10.52 -7.09 5.17
N LYS A 271 9.89 -6.45 6.17
CA LYS A 271 10.12 -6.68 7.60
C LYS A 271 9.24 -7.81 8.14
N TYR A 272 8.31 -7.53 9.05
CA TYR A 272 7.55 -8.57 9.76
C TYR A 272 6.62 -9.36 8.84
N ILE A 273 6.02 -8.73 7.82
CA ILE A 273 5.11 -9.40 6.88
C ILE A 273 5.84 -10.49 6.09
N GLY A 274 6.94 -10.14 5.43
CA GLY A 274 7.82 -11.09 4.74
C GLY A 274 8.45 -12.06 5.73
N GLY A 275 9.04 -11.54 6.82
CA GLY A 275 9.42 -12.28 8.02
C GLY A 275 10.64 -13.20 7.89
N HIS A 276 11.22 -13.31 6.70
CA HIS A 276 12.28 -14.29 6.39
C HIS A 276 13.51 -13.67 5.72
N SER A 277 13.58 -12.33 5.66
CA SER A 277 14.75 -11.58 5.16
C SER A 277 15.16 -11.90 3.71
N ASP A 278 14.19 -12.28 2.87
CA ASP A 278 14.40 -12.80 1.51
C ASP A 278 13.65 -12.04 0.41
N ILE A 279 12.87 -11.01 0.77
CA ILE A 279 12.09 -10.20 -0.18
C ILE A 279 12.19 -8.70 0.08
N MET A 280 12.03 -7.91 -0.99
CA MET A 280 11.82 -6.47 -0.92
C MET A 280 10.39 -6.15 -1.37
N LEU A 281 9.58 -5.57 -0.49
CA LEU A 281 8.17 -5.31 -0.80
C LEU A 281 7.63 -4.18 0.08
N GLY A 282 6.77 -3.35 -0.51
CA GLY A 282 6.01 -2.32 0.20
C GLY A 282 4.52 -2.53 0.00
N LEU A 283 3.72 -2.16 1.00
CA LEU A 283 2.27 -2.20 0.97
C LEU A 283 1.72 -0.85 1.41
N ILE A 284 0.61 -0.44 0.81
CA ILE A 284 -0.11 0.79 1.15
C ILE A 284 -1.59 0.46 1.25
N SER A 285 -2.21 0.64 2.41
CA SER A 285 -3.65 0.53 2.62
C SER A 285 -4.26 1.93 2.73
N ALA A 286 -5.42 2.14 2.11
CA ALA A 286 -6.16 3.39 2.20
C ALA A 286 -7.52 3.15 2.87
N LYS A 287 -7.94 4.10 3.70
CA LYS A 287 -9.18 4.02 4.49
C LYS A 287 -10.45 3.94 3.64
N ASP A 288 -10.51 4.64 2.51
CA ASP A 288 -11.68 4.69 1.64
C ASP A 288 -11.31 4.66 0.15
N GLU A 289 -12.32 4.51 -0.71
CA GLU A 289 -12.15 4.43 -2.17
C GLU A 289 -11.49 5.69 -2.76
N THR A 290 -11.81 6.87 -2.24
CA THR A 290 -11.29 8.14 -2.78
C THR A 290 -9.79 8.23 -2.55
N LEU A 291 -9.34 7.92 -1.34
CA LEU A 291 -7.93 7.87 -0.97
C LEU A 291 -7.21 6.76 -1.73
N TYR A 292 -7.82 5.57 -1.80
CA TYR A 292 -7.26 4.43 -2.54
C TYR A 292 -7.02 4.78 -4.01
N ARG A 293 -7.96 5.43 -4.69
CA ARG A 293 -7.80 5.82 -6.10
C ARG A 293 -6.64 6.80 -6.30
N LYS A 294 -6.42 7.74 -5.38
CA LYS A 294 -5.25 8.65 -5.41
C LYS A 294 -3.94 7.86 -5.27
N VAL A 295 -3.87 7.00 -4.25
CA VAL A 295 -2.69 6.18 -3.97
C VAL A 295 -2.37 5.23 -5.14
N LYS A 296 -3.36 4.47 -5.64
CA LYS A 296 -3.16 3.53 -6.76
C LYS A 296 -2.70 4.24 -8.03
N ASN A 297 -3.19 5.44 -8.29
CA ASN A 297 -2.72 6.26 -9.42
C ASN A 297 -1.25 6.68 -9.24
N SER A 298 -0.85 7.08 -8.03
CA SER A 298 0.54 7.42 -7.72
C SER A 298 1.47 6.20 -7.88
N VAL A 299 1.10 5.04 -7.33
CA VAL A 299 1.84 3.77 -7.51
C VAL A 299 1.98 3.42 -9.00
N ARG A 300 0.89 3.56 -9.76
CA ARG A 300 0.88 3.34 -11.21
C ARG A 300 1.88 4.27 -11.93
N GLU A 301 1.89 5.54 -11.58
CA GLU A 301 2.71 6.57 -12.23
C GLU A 301 4.19 6.42 -11.91
N LEU A 302 4.53 6.03 -10.67
CA LEU A 302 5.90 5.67 -10.30
C LEU A 302 6.38 4.39 -11.00
N GLY A 303 5.46 3.47 -11.32
CA GLY A 303 5.76 2.29 -12.12
C GLY A 303 6.70 1.29 -11.43
N CYS A 304 6.60 1.17 -10.11
CA CYS A 304 7.45 0.34 -9.26
C CYS A 304 6.71 -0.88 -8.66
N PRO A 305 6.15 -1.80 -9.48
CA PRO A 305 5.48 -2.98 -8.95
C PRO A 305 6.47 -3.96 -8.30
N PRO A 306 6.04 -4.77 -7.33
CA PRO A 306 6.80 -5.91 -6.85
C PRO A 306 6.80 -7.06 -7.86
N GLY A 307 7.75 -7.99 -7.71
CA GLY A 307 7.69 -9.28 -8.42
C GLY A 307 6.52 -10.14 -7.91
N PRO A 308 5.92 -10.99 -8.77
CA PRO A 308 4.85 -11.89 -8.34
C PRO A 308 5.34 -12.94 -7.33
N ASP A 309 6.60 -13.37 -7.41
CA ASP A 309 7.21 -14.28 -6.43
C ASP A 309 7.34 -13.61 -5.06
N ASP A 310 7.76 -12.33 -5.00
CA ASP A 310 7.81 -11.57 -3.75
C ASP A 310 6.42 -11.42 -3.13
N CYS A 311 5.40 -11.19 -3.96
CA CYS A 311 4.01 -11.12 -3.48
C CYS A 311 3.57 -12.46 -2.87
N TYR A 312 3.89 -13.57 -3.53
CA TYR A 312 3.60 -14.91 -3.04
C TYR A 312 4.33 -15.22 -1.73
N LEU A 313 5.61 -14.87 -1.64
CA LEU A 313 6.42 -15.07 -0.43
C LEU A 313 5.91 -14.21 0.74
N ALA A 314 5.49 -12.96 0.48
CA ALA A 314 4.84 -12.12 1.48
C ALA A 314 3.51 -12.75 1.97
N LEU A 315 2.67 -13.25 1.07
CA LEU A 315 1.46 -14.00 1.44
C LEU A 315 1.77 -15.22 2.31
N ARG A 316 2.85 -15.96 1.99
CA ARG A 316 3.31 -17.09 2.79
C ARG A 316 3.81 -16.63 4.17
N GLY A 317 4.53 -15.52 4.23
CA GLY A 317 5.00 -14.88 5.46
C GLY A 317 3.85 -14.46 6.38
N LEU A 318 2.80 -13.85 5.80
CA LEU A 318 1.58 -13.47 6.52
C LEU A 318 1.01 -14.65 7.31
N ARG A 319 0.96 -15.86 6.76
CA ARG A 319 0.29 -17.01 7.42
C ARG A 319 0.91 -17.40 8.78
N THR A 320 2.09 -16.89 9.10
CA THR A 320 2.76 -17.10 10.40
C THR A 320 3.00 -15.80 11.17
N LEU A 321 2.50 -14.67 10.70
CA LEU A 321 2.76 -13.35 11.31
C LEU A 321 2.29 -13.31 12.77
N GLY A 322 1.07 -13.75 13.08
CA GLY A 322 0.55 -13.72 14.45
C GLY A 322 1.41 -14.50 15.44
N VAL A 323 1.79 -15.74 15.11
CA VAL A 323 2.66 -16.57 15.97
C VAL A 323 4.08 -16.00 16.08
N ARG A 324 4.63 -15.43 15.00
CA ARG A 324 5.96 -14.81 15.01
C ARG A 324 5.96 -13.54 15.85
N MET A 325 4.97 -12.66 15.69
CA MET A 325 4.84 -11.42 16.44
C MET A 325 4.72 -11.70 17.95
N ARG A 326 3.91 -12.68 18.36
CA ARG A 326 3.84 -13.09 19.78
C ARG A 326 5.18 -13.56 20.34
N GLN A 327 5.94 -14.33 19.56
CA GLN A 327 7.27 -14.76 20.00
C GLN A 327 8.28 -13.61 20.04
N HIS A 328 8.24 -12.70 19.05
CA HIS A 328 9.06 -11.49 19.05
C HIS A 328 8.77 -10.64 20.28
N ASP A 329 7.50 -10.44 20.62
CA ASP A 329 7.08 -9.69 21.80
C ASP A 329 7.63 -10.29 23.09
N VAL A 330 7.31 -11.56 23.38
CA VAL A 330 7.79 -12.27 24.60
C VAL A 330 9.31 -12.21 24.72
N THR A 331 10.03 -12.47 23.63
CA THR A 331 11.50 -12.48 23.65
C THR A 331 12.08 -11.08 23.85
N THR A 332 11.50 -10.08 23.18
CA THR A 332 11.96 -8.69 23.27
C THR A 332 11.74 -8.13 24.67
N LEU A 333 10.60 -8.42 25.30
CA LEU A 333 10.31 -8.00 26.67
C LEU A 333 11.30 -8.62 27.67
N GLN A 334 11.59 -9.91 27.57
CA GLN A 334 12.58 -10.57 28.43
C GLN A 334 13.98 -9.95 28.30
N ILE A 335 14.39 -9.63 27.07
CA ILE A 335 15.68 -8.97 26.81
C ILE A 335 15.67 -7.54 27.35
N ALA A 336 14.59 -6.79 27.13
CA ALA A 336 14.43 -5.43 27.60
C ALA A 336 14.50 -5.34 29.14
N GLU A 337 13.76 -6.19 29.85
CA GLU A 337 13.78 -6.29 31.32
C GLU A 337 15.18 -6.67 31.83
N TRP A 338 15.86 -7.58 31.15
CA TRP A 338 17.24 -7.94 31.51
C TRP A 338 18.20 -6.76 31.31
N LEU A 339 18.08 -6.02 30.20
CA LEU A 339 18.91 -4.85 29.88
C LEU A 339 18.66 -3.67 30.83
N GLU A 340 17.43 -3.45 31.29
CA GLU A 340 17.08 -2.39 32.25
C GLU A 340 17.82 -2.55 33.59
N GLY A 341 18.14 -3.80 33.98
CA GLY A 341 18.93 -4.10 35.18
C GLY A 341 20.45 -4.01 34.98
N ARG A 342 20.96 -3.68 33.79
CA ARG A 342 22.40 -3.69 33.50
C ARG A 342 23.05 -2.35 33.82
N PRO A 343 24.08 -2.30 34.67
CA PRO A 343 24.80 -1.05 34.93
C PRO A 343 25.56 -0.51 33.71
N GLU A 344 25.80 -1.34 32.70
CA GLU A 344 26.43 -0.94 31.43
C GLU A 344 25.47 -0.20 30.48
N VAL A 345 24.16 -0.22 30.76
CA VAL A 345 23.12 0.39 29.91
C VAL A 345 22.70 1.73 30.51
N SER A 346 22.85 2.82 29.76
CA SER A 346 22.52 4.17 30.23
C SER A 346 21.04 4.53 30.06
N VAL A 347 20.44 4.13 28.93
CA VAL A 347 19.05 4.41 28.59
C VAL A 347 18.54 3.34 27.62
N MET A 348 17.26 2.99 27.75
CA MET A 348 16.55 2.19 26.75
C MET A 348 15.51 3.05 26.05
N GLY A 349 15.52 3.05 24.71
CA GLY A 349 14.48 3.68 23.90
C GLY A 349 13.16 2.90 23.88
N ILE A 350 13.20 1.62 24.25
CA ILE A 350 12.03 0.77 24.40
C ILE A 350 11.63 0.79 25.88
N SER A 351 10.47 1.37 26.21
CA SER A 351 9.86 1.09 27.50
C SER A 351 9.15 -0.28 27.41
N PRO A 352 9.47 -1.25 28.28
CA PRO A 352 8.77 -2.54 28.35
C PRO A 352 7.25 -2.38 28.53
N ARG A 353 6.80 -1.20 28.99
CA ARG A 353 5.41 -0.89 29.31
C ARG A 353 4.64 -0.15 28.22
N VAL A 354 5.29 0.47 27.24
CA VAL A 354 4.61 1.41 26.31
C VAL A 354 4.44 0.82 24.91
N LEU A 355 5.39 0.02 24.44
CA LEU A 355 5.33 -0.56 23.10
C LEU A 355 4.26 -1.65 22.96
N TRP A 356 3.92 -2.34 24.06
CA TRP A 356 3.12 -3.57 24.00
C TRP A 356 1.96 -3.63 24.99
N SER A 357 1.73 -2.56 25.76
CA SER A 357 0.50 -2.40 26.55
C SER A 357 -0.77 -2.38 25.68
N PHE A 358 -0.64 -2.20 24.37
CA PHE A 358 -1.74 -2.29 23.40
C PHE A 358 -2.09 -3.74 23.00
N ALA A 359 -1.21 -4.72 23.24
CA ALA A 359 -1.40 -6.11 22.80
C ALA A 359 -1.93 -7.05 23.90
N ILE A 360 -2.09 -6.57 25.13
CA ILE A 360 -2.66 -7.34 26.25
C ILE A 360 -3.94 -6.65 26.74
N ALA A 361 -4.91 -6.48 25.84
CA ALA A 361 -6.29 -6.56 26.29
C ALA A 361 -6.55 -8.04 26.56
N ASP A 362 -6.65 -8.37 27.85
CA ASP A 362 -6.93 -9.69 28.38
C ASP A 362 -8.13 -10.33 27.62
N GLU A 363 -7.89 -11.27 26.69
CA GLU A 363 -8.92 -12.15 26.13
C GLU A 363 -9.36 -13.23 27.14
N ARG A 364 -9.48 -12.83 28.42
CA ARG A 364 -10.25 -13.54 29.43
C ARG A 364 -11.37 -12.63 29.94
N ALA A 365 -12.45 -12.57 29.16
CA ALA A 365 -13.80 -12.36 29.66
C ALA A 365 -14.82 -13.03 28.72
#